data_AF-A0A8C1GBZ8-F1
#
_entry.id   AF-A0A8C1GBZ8-F1
#
_cell.length_a   1.000
_cell.length_b   1.000
_cell.length_c   1.000
_cell.angle_alpha   90.00
_cell.angle_beta   90.00
_cell.angle_gamma   90.00
#
_symmetry.space_group_name_H-M   'P 1'
#
loop_
_entity.id
_entity.type
_entity.pdbx_description
1 polymer ?
#
loop_
_entity_poly.entity_id
_entity_poly.type
_entity_poly.pdbx_seq_one_letter_code
_entity_poly.pdbx_strand_id
1 'polypeptide(L)'
;MEVHGILKAFPKVKRPRSNEQKDAPPLKKTPSEPITGTVFQGTKIYIVPAGIGKSRCDIFHRQVIQNGGEVVSTFSPSCTHVIVDDSVDCKRALRLLKVERLPSAVHLVKCTWLSACISEKSLLAPLDYSLLPPESPTAGLAEESNETAVSPVPDVAAAQEPLKILENLTETVPEVQEEHHEEDGVSQNDLEALISGIHPSESNTTQSLAENPVLSGKWVCSQPSTTKGENHNKHITDKLEPLAKAYTHTGDKWRALGYSKAINALKSYHKPITSYEEACKIPGIGKRMADKIMEIMESGHLRKLDHIGEEVPVLEMFTNIWGAGAKTAQMWYQQVQEAVHRVDTQLVVMACGSYRRGKSTCGDVDVLITHPDGESHKGVFSKVLHLLHQSGFLTDDLVSHEENGEQKKYMGICRLPGPSQRHRRLDIIVVPYAEFACALLYFTGSAHFNRSMRALAKTKQMSLSEHSLNCAVVRQRGVKLVAGTPLHTLTEKDVFEHLGIPYREPHERDW
;
A
#
# COMPACT_ATOMS: atom_id res chain seq x y z
N MET A 1 21.28 18.32 52.28
CA MET A 1 21.76 18.56 50.90
C MET A 1 20.54 18.66 50.03
N GLU A 2 20.32 19.81 49.40
CA GLU A 2 19.09 20.10 48.66
C GLU A 2 19.17 19.55 47.23
N VAL A 3 18.18 18.74 46.84
CA VAL A 3 18.09 18.21 45.47
C VAL A 3 17.32 19.22 44.62
N HIS A 4 18.04 19.92 43.73
CA HIS A 4 17.48 20.96 42.87
C HIS A 4 16.52 20.37 41.81
N GLY A 5 15.22 20.61 41.98
CA GLY A 5 14.21 20.30 40.97
C GLY A 5 14.19 21.34 39.85
N ILE A 6 14.46 20.94 38.61
CA ILE A 6 14.36 21.82 37.44
C ILE A 6 12.90 21.89 36.97
N LEU A 7 12.15 22.83 37.57
CA LEU A 7 10.88 23.31 37.04
C LEU A 7 11.13 24.26 35.85
N LYS A 8 10.98 23.77 34.61
CA LYS A 8 10.80 24.67 33.45
C LYS A 8 9.32 24.91 33.19
N ALA A 9 8.82 26.01 33.74
CA ALA A 9 7.47 26.50 33.48
C ALA A 9 7.34 26.99 32.02
N PHE A 10 6.34 26.50 31.29
CA PHE A 10 5.93 27.08 30.01
C PHE A 10 5.02 28.30 30.25
N PRO A 11 5.24 29.44 29.56
CA PRO A 11 4.36 30.60 29.68
C PRO A 11 2.93 30.30 29.18
N LYS A 12 1.92 30.65 29.99
CA LYS A 12 0.50 30.56 29.57
C LYS A 12 0.18 31.59 28.49
N VAL A 13 0.06 31.15 27.24
CA VAL A 13 -0.46 31.99 26.14
C VAL A 13 -1.96 32.20 26.33
N LYS A 14 -2.40 33.46 26.39
CA LYS A 14 -3.83 33.82 26.45
C LYS A 14 -4.50 33.54 25.10
N ARG A 15 -5.54 32.69 25.08
CA ARG A 15 -6.46 32.59 23.94
C ARG A 15 -7.27 33.89 23.81
N PRO A 16 -7.38 34.51 22.63
CA PRO A 16 -8.40 35.53 22.36
C PRO A 16 -9.80 34.91 22.48
N ARG A 17 -10.78 35.72 22.89
CA ARG A 17 -12.19 35.28 23.00
C ARG A 17 -12.81 35.08 21.62
N SER A 18 -13.75 34.15 21.55
CA SER A 18 -14.66 33.93 20.43
C SER A 18 -15.47 35.19 20.12
N ASN A 19 -15.74 35.42 18.85
CA ASN A 19 -16.78 36.34 18.41
C ASN A 19 -17.78 35.54 17.58
N GLU A 20 -19.00 35.39 18.10
CA GLU A 20 -20.09 34.68 17.43
C GLU A 20 -20.68 35.58 16.34
N GLN A 21 -20.74 35.08 15.09
CA GLN A 21 -21.79 35.34 14.08
C GLN A 21 -21.34 34.91 12.68
N LYS A 22 -21.87 33.78 12.20
CA LYS A 22 -22.71 33.69 10.97
C LYS A 22 -22.80 32.24 10.48
N ASP A 23 -23.98 31.64 10.69
CA ASP A 23 -24.41 30.47 9.94
C ASP A 23 -24.70 30.85 8.48
N ALA A 24 -23.90 30.31 7.56
CA ALA A 24 -24.23 30.14 6.15
C ALA A 24 -23.31 29.06 5.54
N PRO A 25 -23.81 28.11 4.74
CA PRO A 25 -22.95 27.11 4.09
C PRO A 25 -22.00 27.79 3.09
N PRO A 26 -20.71 27.40 3.01
CA PRO A 26 -19.80 27.97 2.03
C PRO A 26 -20.19 27.56 0.61
N LEU A 27 -20.50 28.55 -0.23
CA LEU A 27 -20.63 28.37 -1.68
C LEU A 27 -19.32 27.79 -2.24
N LYS A 28 -19.41 26.73 -3.06
CA LYS A 28 -18.26 26.10 -3.74
C LYS A 28 -17.48 27.15 -4.55
N LYS A 29 -16.31 27.55 -4.05
CA LYS A 29 -15.29 28.29 -4.81
C LYS A 29 -14.13 27.35 -5.14
N THR A 30 -13.70 27.37 -6.40
CA THR A 30 -12.43 26.80 -6.84
C THR A 30 -11.28 27.50 -6.09
N PRO A 31 -10.35 26.75 -5.45
CA PRO A 31 -9.19 27.34 -4.80
C PRO A 31 -8.11 27.65 -5.84
N SER A 32 -8.05 28.90 -6.29
CA SER A 32 -6.81 29.46 -6.83
C SER A 32 -5.86 29.70 -5.65
N GLU A 33 -4.98 28.74 -5.37
CA GLU A 33 -3.94 28.91 -4.35
C GLU A 33 -3.00 30.07 -4.75
N PRO A 34 -2.53 30.90 -3.80
CA PRO A 34 -1.68 32.04 -4.11
C PRO A 34 -0.30 31.59 -4.64
N ILE A 35 0.20 32.30 -5.65
CA ILE A 35 1.57 32.13 -6.15
C ILE A 35 2.54 32.57 -5.04
N THR A 36 3.47 31.69 -4.67
CA THR A 36 4.41 31.85 -3.55
C THR A 36 5.88 31.85 -3.98
N GLY A 37 6.18 31.44 -5.21
CA GLY A 37 7.52 31.47 -5.79
C GLY A 37 7.51 31.88 -7.27
N THR A 38 8.69 32.12 -7.83
CA THR A 38 8.90 32.56 -9.22
C THR A 38 9.79 31.61 -10.04
N VAL A 39 10.09 30.42 -9.51
CA VAL A 39 11.05 29.44 -10.09
C VAL A 39 10.70 29.08 -11.54
N PHE A 40 9.41 28.99 -11.87
CA PHE A 40 8.92 28.60 -13.20
C PHE A 40 8.31 29.79 -13.97
N GLN A 41 8.59 31.03 -13.56
CA GLN A 41 8.03 32.23 -14.19
C GLN A 41 8.34 32.29 -15.69
N GLY A 42 7.29 32.44 -16.51
CA GLY A 42 7.40 32.47 -17.98
C GLY A 42 7.50 31.10 -18.65
N THR A 43 7.51 30.00 -17.88
CA THR A 43 7.47 28.65 -18.46
C THR A 43 6.04 28.16 -18.66
N LYS A 44 5.81 27.50 -19.80
CA LYS A 44 4.61 26.71 -20.10
C LYS A 44 4.99 25.23 -20.06
N ILE A 45 4.36 24.46 -19.19
CA ILE A 45 4.74 23.09 -18.88
C ILE A 45 3.58 22.14 -19.22
N TYR A 46 3.86 21.11 -20.01
CA TYR A 46 2.96 19.97 -20.20
C TYR A 46 3.50 18.76 -19.45
N ILE A 47 2.70 18.14 -18.60
CA ILE A 47 3.07 16.95 -17.83
C ILE A 47 2.43 15.74 -18.48
N VAL A 48 3.23 14.76 -18.93
CA VAL A 48 2.74 13.53 -19.55
C VAL A 48 2.28 12.57 -18.43
N PRO A 49 0.98 12.21 -18.33
CA PRO A 49 0.49 11.41 -17.19
C PRO A 49 0.95 9.94 -17.21
N ALA A 50 1.49 9.45 -18.32
CA ALA A 50 1.96 8.08 -18.43
C ALA A 50 3.24 7.85 -17.61
N GLY A 51 3.15 6.99 -16.58
CA GLY A 51 4.21 6.73 -15.62
C GLY A 51 4.11 7.59 -14.34
N ILE A 52 3.52 8.78 -14.42
CA ILE A 52 3.31 9.67 -13.27
C ILE A 52 1.90 9.45 -12.71
N GLY A 53 1.78 8.69 -11.63
CA GLY A 53 0.49 8.39 -10.99
C GLY A 53 -0.34 9.64 -10.67
N LYS A 54 -1.68 9.55 -10.76
CA LYS A 54 -2.61 10.70 -10.71
C LYS A 54 -2.31 11.70 -9.59
N SER A 55 -2.20 11.25 -8.35
CA SER A 55 -1.91 12.11 -7.19
C SER A 55 -0.55 12.83 -7.30
N ARG A 56 0.44 12.24 -7.97
CA ARG A 56 1.75 12.87 -8.23
C ARG A 56 1.67 13.89 -9.37
N CYS A 57 0.85 13.65 -10.39
CA CYS A 57 0.50 14.69 -11.37
C CYS A 57 -0.18 15.87 -10.67
N ASP A 58 -1.20 15.64 -9.83
CA ASP A 58 -1.94 16.69 -9.13
C ASP A 58 -1.01 17.54 -8.24
N ILE A 59 -0.02 16.91 -7.57
CA ILE A 59 1.03 17.61 -6.81
C ILE A 59 1.92 18.45 -7.72
N PHE A 60 2.43 17.89 -8.82
CA PHE A 60 3.29 18.63 -9.76
C PHE A 60 2.57 19.80 -10.43
N HIS A 61 1.29 19.63 -10.83
CA HIS A 61 0.46 20.71 -11.35
C HIS A 61 0.38 21.86 -10.34
N ARG A 62 0.08 21.55 -9.07
CA ARG A 62 0.01 22.54 -8.00
C ARG A 62 1.35 23.23 -7.75
N GLN A 63 2.44 22.47 -7.68
CA GLN A 63 3.78 23.01 -7.43
C GLN A 63 4.28 23.94 -8.55
N VAL A 64 3.98 23.64 -9.82
CA VAL A 64 4.32 24.54 -10.94
C VAL A 64 3.57 25.87 -10.81
N ILE A 65 2.26 25.81 -10.57
CA ILE A 65 1.40 27.00 -10.43
C ILE A 65 1.82 27.85 -9.22
N GLN A 66 2.05 27.21 -8.06
CA GLN A 66 2.54 27.89 -6.86
C GLN A 66 3.89 28.60 -7.08
N ASN A 67 4.73 28.09 -7.99
CA ASN A 67 6.04 28.66 -8.32
C ASN A 67 6.04 29.48 -9.63
N GLY A 68 4.87 29.95 -10.08
CA GLY A 68 4.74 30.96 -11.13
C GLY A 68 4.75 30.44 -12.57
N GLY A 69 4.72 29.12 -12.78
CA GLY A 69 4.62 28.51 -14.10
C GLY A 69 3.18 28.24 -14.55
N GLU A 70 2.96 28.17 -15.86
CA GLU A 70 1.68 27.80 -16.46
C GLU A 70 1.67 26.31 -16.80
N VAL A 71 0.66 25.57 -16.35
CA VAL A 71 0.48 24.15 -16.72
C VAL A 71 -0.63 24.02 -17.74
N VAL A 72 -0.32 23.43 -18.90
CA VAL A 72 -1.32 23.20 -19.96
C VAL A 72 -1.90 21.79 -19.87
N SER A 73 -3.20 21.65 -20.16
CA SER A 73 -3.91 20.36 -20.12
C SER A 73 -3.64 19.46 -21.32
N THR A 74 -3.14 20.03 -22.41
CA THR A 74 -2.94 19.38 -23.70
C THR A 74 -1.60 19.84 -24.27
N PHE A 75 -0.83 18.93 -24.86
CA PHE A 75 0.41 19.29 -25.53
C PHE A 75 0.14 20.25 -26.70
N SER A 76 0.95 21.31 -26.80
CA SER A 76 0.92 22.28 -27.89
C SER A 76 2.35 22.76 -28.22
N PRO A 77 2.60 23.28 -29.44
CA PRO A 77 3.88 23.90 -29.79
C PRO A 77 4.25 25.14 -28.96
N SER A 78 3.33 25.66 -28.14
CA SER A 78 3.58 26.79 -27.21
C SER A 78 4.10 26.35 -25.84
N CYS A 79 4.29 25.04 -25.60
CA CYS A 79 4.95 24.54 -24.40
C CYS A 79 6.45 24.87 -24.42
N THR A 80 7.00 25.33 -23.29
CA THR A 80 8.46 25.47 -23.12
C THR A 80 9.10 24.15 -22.67
N HIS A 81 8.38 23.35 -21.88
CA HIS A 81 8.87 22.11 -21.29
C HIS A 81 7.80 21.01 -21.38
N VAL A 82 8.23 19.80 -21.68
CA VAL A 82 7.44 18.57 -21.52
C VAL A 82 8.09 17.72 -20.44
N ILE A 83 7.33 17.42 -19.38
CA ILE A 83 7.78 16.59 -18.26
C ILE A 83 7.28 15.17 -18.47
N VAL A 84 8.20 14.21 -18.40
CA VAL A 84 7.89 12.76 -18.39
C VAL A 84 8.40 12.09 -17.11
N ASP A 85 7.90 10.91 -16.77
CA ASP A 85 8.48 10.13 -15.66
C ASP A 85 9.94 9.74 -15.95
N ASP A 86 10.75 9.58 -14.90
CA ASP A 86 12.16 9.19 -15.03
C ASP A 86 12.38 7.88 -15.81
N SER A 87 11.37 6.99 -15.83
CA SER A 87 11.37 5.71 -16.56
C SER A 87 10.93 5.80 -18.03
N VAL A 88 10.51 6.98 -18.51
CA VAL A 88 10.05 7.19 -19.89
C VAL A 88 11.24 7.61 -20.76
N ASP A 89 11.54 6.82 -21.79
CA ASP A 89 12.53 7.18 -22.80
C ASP A 89 11.96 8.15 -23.86
N CYS A 90 12.85 8.76 -24.65
CA CYS A 90 12.49 9.72 -25.69
C CYS A 90 11.53 9.14 -26.76
N LYS A 91 11.72 7.89 -27.20
CA LYS A 91 10.86 7.25 -28.22
C LYS A 91 9.46 6.99 -27.67
N ARG A 92 9.36 6.60 -26.40
CA ARG A 92 8.08 6.45 -25.69
C ARG A 92 7.40 7.82 -25.51
N ALA A 93 8.14 8.86 -25.13
CA ALA A 93 7.61 10.22 -24.99
C ALA A 93 7.00 10.74 -26.29
N LEU A 94 7.73 10.67 -27.41
CA LEU A 94 7.26 11.10 -28.73
C LEU A 94 5.96 10.38 -29.16
N ARG A 95 5.88 9.05 -28.94
CA ARG A 95 4.65 8.26 -29.18
C ARG A 95 3.46 8.70 -28.32
N LEU A 96 3.69 9.00 -27.04
CA LEU A 96 2.65 9.48 -26.12
C LEU A 96 2.14 10.88 -26.49
N LEU A 97 3.03 11.74 -27.00
CA LEU A 97 2.73 13.07 -27.53
C LEU A 97 2.10 13.04 -28.93
N LYS A 98 2.14 11.88 -29.61
CA LYS A 98 1.70 11.68 -31.01
C LYS A 98 2.43 12.60 -32.01
N VAL A 99 3.73 12.83 -31.80
CA VAL A 99 4.60 13.59 -32.72
C VAL A 99 5.83 12.79 -33.11
N GLU A 100 6.31 12.97 -34.33
CA GLU A 100 7.57 12.33 -34.78
C GLU A 100 8.81 13.03 -34.25
N ARG A 101 8.73 14.35 -34.07
CA ARG A 101 9.77 15.21 -33.49
C ARG A 101 9.12 16.30 -32.64
N LEU A 102 9.81 16.75 -31.60
CA LEU A 102 9.43 17.93 -30.83
C LEU A 102 9.84 19.22 -31.56
N PRO A 103 9.10 20.33 -31.39
CA PRO A 103 9.55 21.63 -31.88
C PRO A 103 10.84 22.04 -31.16
N SER A 104 11.75 22.73 -31.87
CA SER A 104 13.10 23.07 -31.38
C SER A 104 13.13 23.95 -30.13
N ALA A 105 12.04 24.65 -29.82
CA ALA A 105 11.89 25.48 -28.61
C ALA A 105 11.36 24.72 -27.37
N VAL A 106 11.12 23.40 -27.47
CA VAL A 106 10.50 22.60 -26.40
C VAL A 106 11.51 21.63 -25.77
N HIS A 107 11.79 21.80 -24.48
CA HIS A 107 12.66 20.89 -23.75
C HIS A 107 11.90 19.66 -23.23
N LEU A 108 12.31 18.46 -23.65
CA LEU A 108 11.84 17.20 -23.07
C LEU A 108 12.73 16.80 -21.90
N VAL A 109 12.18 16.87 -20.69
CA VAL A 109 12.92 16.63 -19.44
C VAL A 109 12.19 15.65 -18.51
N LYS A 110 12.96 15.03 -17.61
CA LYS A 110 12.43 14.10 -16.60
C LYS A 110 11.79 14.82 -15.41
N CYS A 111 10.88 14.14 -14.70
CA CYS A 111 10.21 14.71 -13.52
C CYS A 111 11.14 14.97 -12.32
N THR A 112 12.33 14.36 -12.31
CA THR A 112 13.46 14.73 -11.44
C THR A 112 13.91 16.18 -11.62
N TRP A 113 13.93 16.73 -12.83
CA TRP A 113 14.28 18.14 -13.09
C TRP A 113 13.33 19.09 -12.36
N LEU A 114 12.02 18.83 -12.45
CA LEU A 114 11.00 19.63 -11.76
C LEU A 114 11.23 19.65 -10.24
N SER A 115 11.56 18.48 -9.69
CA SER A 115 11.83 18.32 -8.25
C SER A 115 13.12 19.05 -7.83
N ALA A 116 14.17 19.02 -8.66
CA ALA A 116 15.43 19.70 -8.42
C ALA A 116 15.26 21.24 -8.47
N CYS A 117 14.59 21.79 -9.49
CA CYS A 117 14.31 23.22 -9.59
C CYS A 117 13.58 23.78 -8.36
N ILE A 118 12.60 23.03 -7.83
CA ILE A 118 11.87 23.42 -6.61
C ILE A 118 12.79 23.37 -5.37
N SER A 119 13.63 22.34 -5.26
CA SER A 119 14.57 22.18 -4.14
C SER A 119 15.62 23.29 -4.09
N GLU A 120 16.18 23.64 -5.25
CA GLU A 120 17.24 24.66 -5.38
C GLU A 120 16.67 26.09 -5.49
N LYS A 121 15.34 26.23 -5.65
CA LYS A 121 14.62 27.51 -5.83
C LYS A 121 15.08 28.31 -7.05
N SER A 122 15.58 27.62 -8.08
CA SER A 122 16.10 28.21 -9.31
C SER A 122 15.75 27.33 -10.51
N LEU A 123 15.53 27.96 -11.68
CA LEU A 123 15.32 27.23 -12.93
C LEU A 123 16.65 26.63 -13.40
N LEU A 124 16.80 25.31 -13.28
CA LEU A 124 18.03 24.61 -13.65
C LEU A 124 18.13 24.41 -15.17
N ALA A 125 19.36 24.45 -15.69
CA ALA A 125 19.64 24.26 -17.11
C ALA A 125 19.08 22.90 -17.58
N PRO A 126 18.23 22.85 -18.64
CA PRO A 126 17.61 21.60 -19.06
C PRO A 126 18.59 20.52 -19.55
N LEU A 127 19.83 20.86 -19.91
CA LEU A 127 20.76 19.96 -20.61
C LEU A 127 21.09 18.68 -19.81
N ASP A 128 21.31 18.79 -18.50
CA ASP A 128 21.67 17.64 -17.65
C ASP A 128 20.49 16.67 -17.39
N TYR A 129 19.28 17.08 -17.76
CA TYR A 129 18.03 16.34 -17.55
C TYR A 129 17.24 16.09 -18.84
N SER A 130 17.77 16.52 -19.98
CA SER A 130 17.09 16.41 -21.27
C SER A 130 17.23 15.02 -21.87
N LEU A 131 16.14 14.54 -22.46
CA LEU A 131 16.12 13.29 -23.23
C LEU A 131 16.52 13.48 -24.70
N LEU A 132 16.83 14.72 -25.11
CA LEU A 132 17.30 15.08 -26.45
C LEU A 132 18.54 15.99 -26.34
N PRO A 133 19.68 15.66 -26.97
CA PRO A 133 20.81 16.58 -27.06
C PRO A 133 20.45 17.76 -27.99
N PRO A 134 21.00 18.97 -27.75
CA PRO A 134 20.82 20.10 -28.66
C PRO A 134 21.53 19.84 -30.00
N GLU A 135 20.85 20.11 -31.12
CA GLU A 135 21.44 19.97 -32.46
C GLU A 135 22.54 21.03 -32.69
N SER A 136 23.72 20.57 -33.12
CA SER A 136 24.85 21.44 -33.50
C SER A 136 24.67 21.98 -34.94
N PRO A 137 24.88 23.28 -35.20
CA PRO A 137 24.66 23.86 -36.52
C PRO A 137 25.89 23.76 -37.45
N THR A 138 25.81 22.93 -38.49
CA THR A 138 26.62 22.92 -39.75
C THR A 138 26.28 21.64 -40.53
N ALA A 139 26.45 21.50 -41.85
CA ALA A 139 26.48 22.41 -43.00
C ALA A 139 26.33 21.47 -44.24
N GLY A 140 25.74 21.93 -45.34
CA GLY A 140 25.33 21.03 -46.42
C GLY A 140 26.47 20.48 -47.30
N LEU A 141 26.16 19.39 -48.01
CA LEU A 141 26.71 19.02 -49.33
C LEU A 141 25.64 18.20 -50.08
N ALA A 142 25.66 18.22 -51.41
CA ALA A 142 24.56 17.79 -52.27
C ALA A 142 24.88 16.49 -53.06
N GLU A 143 23.84 15.90 -53.68
CA GLU A 143 23.76 15.30 -55.03
C GLU A 143 22.43 14.51 -55.14
N GLU A 144 21.47 14.99 -55.95
CA GLU A 144 21.15 14.50 -57.31
C GLU A 144 20.60 13.06 -57.33
N SER A 145 19.27 12.86 -57.28
CA SER A 145 18.29 12.92 -58.38
C SER A 145 18.29 11.73 -59.35
N ASN A 146 17.21 10.94 -59.36
CA ASN A 146 16.56 10.60 -60.63
C ASN A 146 15.09 10.16 -60.49
N GLU A 147 14.31 10.54 -61.50
CA GLU A 147 12.89 10.23 -61.75
C GLU A 147 12.75 8.77 -62.30
N THR A 148 11.59 8.17 -62.67
CA THR A 148 10.24 8.66 -63.03
C THR A 148 9.22 7.49 -63.06
N ALA A 149 7.91 7.80 -62.88
CA ALA A 149 6.72 7.24 -63.59
C ALA A 149 6.39 5.70 -63.51
N VAL A 150 5.20 5.15 -63.85
CA VAL A 150 3.80 5.66 -64.09
C VAL A 150 2.75 4.53 -63.81
N SER A 151 1.45 4.86 -63.79
CA SER A 151 0.27 3.95 -63.62
C SER A 151 -0.31 3.46 -65.00
N PRO A 152 -1.62 3.15 -65.27
CA PRO A 152 -2.78 2.70 -64.44
C PRO A 152 -3.76 1.60 -65.05
N VAL A 153 -4.52 0.86 -64.20
CA VAL A 153 -6.01 0.54 -64.30
C VAL A 153 -6.54 -0.38 -65.47
N PRO A 154 -7.76 -1.05 -65.50
CA PRO A 154 -8.98 -1.05 -64.64
C PRO A 154 -9.62 -2.40 -64.14
N ASP A 155 -10.64 -2.26 -63.26
CA ASP A 155 -11.91 -3.02 -62.94
C ASP A 155 -12.17 -4.51 -63.33
N VAL A 156 -13.09 -5.30 -62.73
CA VAL A 156 -14.57 -5.13 -62.59
C VAL A 156 -15.23 -6.04 -61.51
N ALA A 157 -16.21 -5.51 -60.73
CA ALA A 157 -17.41 -6.15 -60.06
C ALA A 157 -17.28 -7.32 -59.02
N ALA A 158 -18.21 -7.56 -58.07
CA ALA A 158 -19.33 -6.79 -57.46
C ALA A 158 -19.97 -7.53 -56.23
N ALA A 159 -20.89 -6.83 -55.52
CA ALA A 159 -21.92 -7.33 -54.56
C ALA A 159 -21.46 -7.82 -53.15
N GLN A 160 -22.19 -7.60 -52.04
CA GLN A 160 -23.44 -6.85 -51.76
C GLN A 160 -23.53 -6.50 -50.25
N GLU A 161 -24.23 -5.42 -49.90
CA GLU A 161 -24.64 -5.03 -48.52
C GLU A 161 -26.18 -5.24 -48.38
N PRO A 162 -26.80 -5.31 -47.17
CA PRO A 162 -27.20 -4.07 -46.47
C PRO A 162 -27.33 -4.14 -44.92
N LEU A 163 -27.85 -3.06 -44.33
CA LEU A 163 -27.76 -2.60 -42.92
C LEU A 163 -29.09 -2.54 -42.11
N LYS A 164 -28.94 -2.52 -40.77
CA LYS A 164 -29.65 -1.68 -39.74
C LYS A 164 -31.09 -1.98 -39.23
N ILE A 165 -31.42 -1.25 -38.13
CA ILE A 165 -32.73 -0.96 -37.44
C ILE A 165 -32.96 -1.82 -36.15
N LEU A 166 -33.29 -1.31 -34.93
CA LEU A 166 -33.49 0.05 -34.37
C LEU A 166 -33.33 0.12 -32.81
N GLU A 167 -32.89 1.29 -32.33
CA GLU A 167 -33.27 2.11 -31.13
C GLU A 167 -33.46 1.64 -29.65
N ASN A 168 -32.82 2.43 -28.78
CA ASN A 168 -33.30 3.16 -27.58
C ASN A 168 -34.40 2.58 -26.66
N LEU A 169 -34.01 2.40 -25.38
CA LEU A 169 -34.83 2.84 -24.23
C LEU A 169 -33.96 3.53 -23.18
N THR A 170 -34.39 4.71 -22.74
CA THR A 170 -33.86 5.46 -21.60
C THR A 170 -34.81 5.34 -20.42
N GLU A 171 -34.37 4.79 -19.29
CA GLU A 171 -35.10 4.92 -18.02
C GLU A 171 -34.17 5.25 -16.84
N THR A 172 -34.78 6.00 -15.93
CA THR A 172 -34.29 6.65 -14.71
C THR A 172 -33.32 5.87 -13.82
N VAL A 173 -32.28 6.56 -13.35
CA VAL A 173 -31.39 6.11 -12.26
C VAL A 173 -31.88 6.70 -10.92
N PRO A 174 -32.17 5.88 -9.89
CA PRO A 174 -32.39 6.38 -8.53
C PRO A 174 -31.07 6.80 -7.86
N GLU A 175 -31.14 7.70 -6.88
CA GLU A 175 -29.98 8.16 -6.12
C GLU A 175 -29.24 7.00 -5.43
N VAL A 176 -27.95 6.85 -5.73
CA VAL A 176 -27.05 5.90 -5.06
C VAL A 176 -26.58 6.52 -3.76
N GLN A 177 -26.88 5.87 -2.64
CA GLN A 177 -26.34 6.21 -1.33
C GLN A 177 -24.81 5.99 -1.33
N GLU A 178 -24.04 6.91 -0.74
CA GLU A 178 -22.59 6.80 -0.63
C GLU A 178 -22.20 5.70 0.38
N GLU A 179 -22.11 4.45 -0.07
CA GLU A 179 -21.47 3.38 0.71
C GLU A 179 -19.94 3.61 0.75
N HIS A 180 -19.41 3.73 1.97
CA HIS A 180 -17.99 4.01 2.17
C HIS A 180 -17.10 2.82 1.79
N HIS A 181 -16.09 3.08 0.96
CA HIS A 181 -15.08 2.12 0.53
C HIS A 181 -14.18 1.66 1.69
N GLU A 182 -14.40 0.46 2.21
CA GLU A 182 -13.32 -0.29 2.88
C GLU A 182 -12.38 -0.88 1.82
N GLU A 183 -11.09 -0.53 1.89
CA GLU A 183 -10.10 -1.04 0.94
C GLU A 183 -9.84 -2.55 1.14
N ASP A 184 -10.35 -3.34 0.19
CA ASP A 184 -9.97 -4.72 -0.13
C ASP A 184 -8.47 -4.72 -0.52
N GLY A 185 -7.59 -4.54 0.49
CA GLY A 185 -6.21 -3.99 0.44
C GLY A 185 -5.14 -4.85 -0.24
N VAL A 186 -5.50 -5.51 -1.33
CA VAL A 186 -4.66 -6.27 -2.23
C VAL A 186 -4.98 -5.78 -3.64
N SER A 187 -4.14 -4.87 -4.17
CA SER A 187 -4.32 -4.32 -5.52
C SER A 187 -4.26 -5.41 -6.59
N GLN A 188 -4.65 -5.09 -7.83
CA GLN A 188 -4.48 -6.05 -8.93
C GLN A 188 -3.00 -6.37 -9.15
N ASN A 189 -2.11 -5.39 -8.95
CA ASN A 189 -0.67 -5.55 -9.03
C ASN A 189 -0.12 -6.43 -7.89
N ASP A 190 -0.69 -6.35 -6.67
CA ASP A 190 -0.36 -7.28 -5.59
C ASP A 190 -0.75 -8.71 -5.96
N LEU A 191 -1.95 -8.89 -6.52
CA LEU A 191 -2.45 -10.20 -6.93
C LEU A 191 -1.56 -10.82 -8.02
N GLU A 192 -1.24 -10.05 -9.06
CA GLU A 192 -0.35 -10.48 -10.14
C GLU A 192 1.05 -10.79 -9.61
N ALA A 193 1.65 -9.91 -8.79
CA ALA A 193 2.97 -10.17 -8.19
C ALA A 193 2.99 -11.33 -7.17
N LEU A 194 1.85 -11.68 -6.56
CA LEU A 194 1.70 -12.87 -5.71
C LEU A 194 1.51 -14.16 -6.54
N ILE A 195 0.95 -14.05 -7.75
CA ILE A 195 0.75 -15.20 -8.66
C ILE A 195 1.97 -15.44 -9.54
N SER A 196 2.57 -14.43 -10.17
CA SER A 196 3.68 -14.63 -11.10
C SER A 196 5.05 -14.69 -10.42
N GLY A 197 5.19 -14.08 -9.24
CA GLY A 197 6.51 -13.77 -8.64
C GLY A 197 7.30 -12.71 -9.42
N ILE A 198 6.69 -12.08 -10.43
CA ILE A 198 7.30 -11.20 -11.43
C ILE A 198 6.48 -9.90 -11.51
N HIS A 199 7.14 -8.74 -11.39
CA HIS A 199 6.49 -7.46 -11.72
C HIS A 199 6.15 -7.40 -13.21
N PRO A 200 4.99 -6.85 -13.62
CA PRO A 200 4.72 -6.57 -15.03
C PRO A 200 5.77 -5.60 -15.59
N SER A 201 6.69 -6.13 -16.40
CA SER A 201 7.49 -5.34 -17.35
C SER A 201 6.93 -5.58 -18.74
N GLU A 202 6.70 -4.51 -19.49
CA GLU A 202 6.16 -4.58 -20.84
C GLU A 202 7.06 -5.37 -21.80
N SER A 203 6.67 -6.61 -22.13
CA SER A 203 7.02 -7.26 -23.39
C SER A 203 6.12 -8.48 -23.62
N ASN A 204 5.28 -8.44 -24.64
CA ASN A 204 4.53 -9.62 -25.09
C ASN A 204 5.50 -10.68 -25.61
N THR A 205 5.27 -11.94 -25.24
CA THR A 205 5.51 -13.07 -26.14
C THR A 205 4.44 -14.11 -25.91
N THR A 206 3.68 -14.42 -26.96
CA THR A 206 2.52 -15.30 -26.94
C THR A 206 2.95 -16.75 -26.76
N GLN A 207 2.49 -17.44 -25.71
CA GLN A 207 2.55 -18.91 -25.66
C GLN A 207 1.24 -19.52 -25.15
N SER A 208 0.67 -20.32 -26.06
CA SER A 208 -0.25 -21.45 -25.90
C SER A 208 -0.97 -21.66 -24.56
N LEU A 209 -2.30 -21.72 -24.63
CA LEU A 209 -3.16 -22.32 -23.61
C LEU A 209 -2.88 -23.83 -23.53
N ALA A 210 -2.12 -24.25 -22.52
CA ALA A 210 -2.07 -25.63 -22.05
C ALA A 210 -2.65 -25.69 -20.63
N GLU A 211 -3.66 -26.53 -20.44
CA GLU A 211 -4.28 -26.77 -19.14
C GLU A 211 -3.24 -27.36 -18.18
N ASN A 212 -2.85 -26.59 -17.16
CA ASN A 212 -1.98 -27.09 -16.09
C ASN A 212 -2.83 -27.42 -14.86
N PRO A 213 -2.66 -28.61 -14.25
CA PRO A 213 -3.44 -29.02 -13.09
C PRO A 213 -3.15 -28.16 -11.85
N VAL A 214 -4.10 -28.13 -10.92
CA VAL A 214 -4.10 -27.26 -9.74
C VAL A 214 -2.88 -27.53 -8.83
N LEU A 215 -1.87 -26.65 -8.90
CA LEU A 215 -0.69 -26.69 -8.05
C LEU A 215 -0.99 -26.20 -6.62
N SER A 216 -1.34 -27.15 -5.75
CA SER A 216 -1.28 -27.02 -4.29
C SER A 216 0.15 -26.67 -3.84
N GLY A 217 0.33 -25.55 -3.12
CA GLY A 217 1.59 -25.20 -2.45
C GLY A 217 2.14 -23.79 -2.68
N LYS A 218 1.51 -23.00 -3.56
CA LYS A 218 2.01 -21.67 -4.01
C LYS A 218 1.84 -20.53 -3.00
N TRP A 219 0.83 -20.61 -2.14
CA TRP A 219 0.42 -19.49 -1.27
C TRP A 219 1.02 -19.62 0.11
N VAL A 220 1.56 -18.53 0.65
CA VAL A 220 2.11 -18.48 2.02
C VAL A 220 1.10 -18.99 3.05
N CYS A 221 -0.17 -18.64 2.92
CA CYS A 221 -1.22 -19.10 3.83
C CYS A 221 -1.58 -20.59 3.72
N SER A 222 -1.14 -21.30 2.67
CA SER A 222 -1.30 -22.75 2.53
C SER A 222 -0.19 -23.55 3.21
N GLN A 223 0.93 -22.91 3.57
CA GLN A 223 2.12 -23.51 4.18
C GLN A 223 2.22 -23.10 5.67
N PRO A 224 2.66 -24.00 6.56
CA PRO A 224 2.88 -23.63 7.95
C PRO A 224 4.18 -22.84 8.09
N SER A 225 4.25 -21.86 8.99
CA SER A 225 5.49 -21.11 9.26
C SER A 225 6.57 -21.97 9.92
N THR A 226 6.23 -23.15 10.41
CA THR A 226 7.14 -24.14 11.02
C THR A 226 7.93 -24.97 10.00
N THR A 227 7.54 -25.00 8.71
CA THR A 227 8.40 -25.53 7.63
C THR A 227 9.48 -24.54 7.18
N LYS A 228 9.63 -23.40 7.86
CA LYS A 228 10.89 -22.64 7.87
C LYS A 228 11.96 -23.51 8.55
N GLY A 229 12.62 -24.35 7.75
CA GLY A 229 13.82 -25.08 8.17
C GLY A 229 14.97 -24.14 8.56
N GLU A 230 16.15 -24.70 8.81
CA GLU A 230 17.33 -23.87 9.09
C GLU A 230 17.54 -22.85 7.95
N ASN A 231 17.75 -21.58 8.31
CA ASN A 231 17.90 -20.51 7.32
C ASN A 231 19.30 -20.59 6.68
N HIS A 232 19.43 -21.45 5.67
CA HIS A 232 20.65 -21.63 4.88
C HIS A 232 21.19 -20.33 4.26
N ASN A 233 20.34 -19.31 4.13
CA ASN A 233 20.63 -18.02 3.50
C ASN A 233 20.78 -16.88 4.52
N LYS A 234 21.06 -17.20 5.80
CA LYS A 234 21.14 -16.22 6.89
C LYS A 234 22.09 -15.04 6.59
N HIS A 235 23.25 -15.32 6.02
CA HIS A 235 24.25 -14.33 5.63
C HIS A 235 23.72 -13.29 4.61
N ILE A 236 22.74 -13.67 3.76
CA ILE A 236 22.02 -12.76 2.87
C ILE A 236 20.88 -12.05 3.63
N THR A 237 20.04 -12.81 4.36
CA THR A 237 18.84 -12.23 5.00
C THR A 237 19.18 -11.20 6.07
N ASP A 238 20.24 -11.42 6.84
CA ASP A 238 20.74 -10.49 7.86
C ASP A 238 21.12 -9.11 7.26
N LYS A 239 21.51 -9.07 5.98
CA LYS A 239 21.86 -7.85 5.24
C LYS A 239 20.65 -7.21 4.54
N LEU A 240 19.64 -7.99 4.18
CA LEU A 240 18.41 -7.48 3.54
C LEU A 240 17.37 -6.97 4.57
N GLU A 241 17.31 -7.54 5.77
CA GLU A 241 16.37 -7.14 6.82
C GLU A 241 16.50 -5.67 7.27
N PRO A 242 17.70 -5.11 7.50
CA PRO A 242 17.84 -3.69 7.82
C PRO A 242 17.33 -2.77 6.70
N LEU A 243 17.49 -3.15 5.43
CA LEU A 243 16.91 -2.39 4.32
C LEU A 243 15.39 -2.49 4.28
N ALA A 244 14.82 -3.67 4.54
CA ALA A 244 13.36 -3.83 4.61
C ALA A 244 12.76 -2.90 5.68
N LYS A 245 13.37 -2.85 6.87
CA LYS A 245 13.03 -1.92 7.94
C LYS A 245 13.21 -0.45 7.52
N ALA A 246 14.36 -0.09 6.94
CA ALA A 246 14.64 1.27 6.49
C ALA A 246 13.55 1.79 5.53
N TYR A 247 13.18 1.00 4.52
CA TYR A 247 12.08 1.37 3.61
C TYR A 247 10.72 1.46 4.32
N THR A 248 10.45 0.63 5.34
CA THR A 248 9.24 0.76 6.16
C THR A 248 9.22 2.09 6.92
N HIS A 249 10.32 2.47 7.57
CA HIS A 249 10.43 3.70 8.36
C HIS A 249 10.38 4.96 7.49
N THR A 250 10.96 4.94 6.29
CA THR A 250 10.86 6.05 5.33
C THR A 250 9.54 6.07 4.53
N GLY A 251 8.56 5.22 4.87
CA GLY A 251 7.23 5.20 4.25
C GLY A 251 7.14 4.52 2.87
N ASP A 252 8.22 3.91 2.38
CA ASP A 252 8.25 3.18 1.11
C ASP A 252 7.72 1.75 1.28
N LYS A 253 6.41 1.67 1.43
CA LYS A 253 5.65 0.43 1.63
C LYS A 253 5.88 -0.59 0.51
N TRP A 254 6.12 -0.13 -0.73
CA TRP A 254 6.30 -1.01 -1.89
C TRP A 254 7.68 -1.68 -1.92
N ARG A 255 8.76 -0.92 -1.71
CA ARG A 255 10.10 -1.53 -1.59
C ARG A 255 10.17 -2.41 -0.35
N ALA A 256 9.71 -1.93 0.80
CA ALA A 256 9.67 -2.71 2.05
C ALA A 256 8.99 -4.08 1.89
N LEU A 257 7.82 -4.11 1.21
CA LEU A 257 7.12 -5.35 0.86
C LEU A 257 7.95 -6.26 -0.06
N GLY A 258 8.60 -5.70 -1.08
CA GLY A 258 9.46 -6.46 -2.00
C GLY A 258 10.63 -7.14 -1.28
N TYR A 259 11.32 -6.41 -0.40
CA TYR A 259 12.37 -7.00 0.44
C TYR A 259 11.81 -8.06 1.40
N SER A 260 10.68 -7.80 2.07
CA SER A 260 10.06 -8.76 3.00
C SER A 260 9.67 -10.08 2.30
N LYS A 261 9.11 -10.02 1.09
CA LYS A 261 8.83 -11.20 0.26
C LYS A 261 10.11 -11.98 -0.08
N ALA A 262 11.16 -11.30 -0.53
CA ALA A 262 12.44 -11.93 -0.86
C ALA A 262 13.10 -12.57 0.37
N ILE A 263 13.13 -11.88 1.52
CA ILE A 263 13.65 -12.39 2.79
C ILE A 263 12.91 -13.66 3.23
N ASN A 264 11.58 -13.67 3.13
CA ASN A 264 10.79 -14.84 3.47
C ASN A 264 11.04 -16.02 2.52
N ALA A 265 11.14 -15.76 1.22
CA ALA A 265 11.51 -16.78 0.24
C ALA A 265 12.90 -17.39 0.55
N LEU A 266 13.91 -16.54 0.82
CA LEU A 266 15.27 -16.93 1.21
C LEU A 266 15.31 -17.78 2.49
N LYS A 267 14.56 -17.38 3.52
CA LYS A 267 14.42 -18.14 4.79
C LYS A 267 13.80 -19.52 4.59
N SER A 268 12.86 -19.64 3.65
CA SER A 268 12.20 -20.91 3.31
C SER A 268 12.96 -21.76 2.29
N TYR A 269 14.07 -21.26 1.73
CA TYR A 269 14.79 -21.96 0.68
C TYR A 269 15.66 -23.09 1.26
N HIS A 270 15.52 -24.28 0.68
CA HIS A 270 16.01 -25.55 1.23
C HIS A 270 17.53 -25.75 1.18
N LYS A 271 18.28 -24.78 0.66
CA LYS A 271 19.74 -24.81 0.53
C LYS A 271 20.32 -23.39 0.45
N PRO A 272 21.64 -23.21 0.61
CA PRO A 272 22.30 -21.94 0.30
C PRO A 272 22.18 -21.61 -1.19
N ILE A 273 21.95 -20.35 -1.52
CA ILE A 273 22.05 -19.85 -2.89
C ILE A 273 23.52 -19.70 -3.28
N THR A 274 23.84 -20.09 -4.51
CA THR A 274 25.20 -20.12 -5.06
C THR A 274 25.35 -19.40 -6.40
N SER A 275 24.26 -19.07 -7.10
CA SER A 275 24.30 -18.34 -8.36
C SER A 275 23.15 -17.34 -8.57
N TYR A 276 23.35 -16.43 -9.52
CA TYR A 276 22.37 -15.43 -9.94
C TYR A 276 21.13 -16.08 -10.59
N GLU A 277 21.33 -17.09 -11.43
CA GLU A 277 20.26 -17.84 -12.11
C GLU A 277 19.43 -18.65 -11.11
N GLU A 278 20.07 -19.14 -10.05
CA GLU A 278 19.40 -19.80 -8.93
C GLU A 278 18.54 -18.81 -8.15
N ALA A 279 19.10 -17.65 -7.77
CA ALA A 279 18.34 -16.59 -7.11
C ALA A 279 17.11 -16.14 -7.95
N CYS A 280 17.28 -15.93 -9.26
CA CYS A 280 16.18 -15.54 -10.16
C CYS A 280 15.08 -16.59 -10.34
N LYS A 281 15.33 -17.87 -10.01
CA LYS A 281 14.32 -18.95 -10.08
C LYS A 281 13.43 -19.01 -8.83
N ILE A 282 13.78 -18.29 -7.76
CA ILE A 282 13.02 -18.31 -6.51
C ILE A 282 11.82 -17.35 -6.62
N PRO A 283 10.58 -17.83 -6.42
CA PRO A 283 9.40 -16.99 -6.47
C PRO A 283 9.50 -15.80 -5.49
N GLY A 284 9.36 -14.58 -6.00
CA GLY A 284 9.51 -13.34 -5.24
C GLY A 284 10.90 -12.69 -5.32
N ILE A 285 11.87 -13.30 -6.02
CA ILE A 285 13.21 -12.74 -6.25
C ILE A 285 13.38 -12.42 -7.74
N GLY A 286 13.19 -11.15 -8.10
CA GLY A 286 13.48 -10.64 -9.46
C GLY A 286 14.94 -10.20 -9.63
N LYS A 287 15.35 -9.93 -10.88
CA LYS A 287 16.72 -9.51 -11.27
C LYS A 287 17.37 -8.52 -10.29
N ARG A 288 16.72 -7.38 -10.01
CA ARG A 288 17.19 -6.32 -9.08
C ARG A 288 17.46 -6.77 -7.65
N MET A 289 16.87 -7.88 -7.22
CA MET A 289 17.11 -8.51 -5.92
C MET A 289 18.21 -9.57 -6.02
N ALA A 290 18.21 -10.39 -7.08
CA ALA A 290 19.31 -11.30 -7.38
C ALA A 290 20.66 -10.56 -7.52
N ASP A 291 20.70 -9.38 -8.14
CA ASP A 291 21.89 -8.52 -8.19
C ASP A 291 22.45 -8.20 -6.79
N LYS A 292 21.57 -8.00 -5.79
CA LYS A 292 21.96 -7.67 -4.41
C LYS A 292 22.37 -8.90 -3.62
N ILE A 293 21.73 -10.04 -3.91
CA ILE A 293 22.14 -11.33 -3.37
C ILE A 293 23.56 -11.64 -3.85
N MET A 294 23.87 -11.44 -5.14
CA MET A 294 25.23 -11.60 -5.67
C MET A 294 26.21 -10.60 -5.06
N GLU A 295 25.85 -9.32 -4.91
CA GLU A 295 26.70 -8.34 -4.22
C GLU A 295 27.08 -8.79 -2.79
N ILE A 296 26.11 -9.34 -2.03
CA ILE A 296 26.35 -9.91 -0.70
C ILE A 296 27.23 -11.17 -0.76
N MET A 297 27.01 -12.05 -1.73
CA MET A 297 27.78 -13.28 -1.90
C MET A 297 29.25 -13.01 -2.27
N GLU A 298 29.49 -12.04 -3.15
CA GLU A 298 30.82 -11.69 -3.66
C GLU A 298 31.63 -10.84 -2.67
N SER A 299 30.98 -9.90 -1.97
CA SER A 299 31.67 -8.92 -1.10
C SER A 299 31.47 -9.15 0.40
N GLY A 300 30.56 -10.05 0.81
CA GLY A 300 30.12 -10.20 2.20
C GLY A 300 29.28 -9.02 2.73
N HIS A 301 28.96 -8.05 1.87
CA HIS A 301 28.34 -6.78 2.26
C HIS A 301 27.35 -6.27 1.21
N LEU A 302 26.63 -5.20 1.54
CA LEU A 302 25.69 -4.54 0.63
C LEU A 302 25.85 -3.04 0.78
N ARG A 303 26.43 -2.38 -0.23
CA ARG A 303 26.79 -0.95 -0.20
C ARG A 303 25.62 -0.02 0.11
N LYS A 304 24.39 -0.49 -0.16
CA LYS A 304 23.18 0.28 0.14
C LYS A 304 22.90 0.38 1.65
N LEU A 305 23.47 -0.49 2.50
CA LEU A 305 23.42 -0.38 3.96
C LEU A 305 24.21 0.84 4.47
N ASP A 306 25.35 1.14 3.84
CA ASP A 306 26.20 2.29 4.21
C ASP A 306 25.55 3.64 3.86
N HIS A 307 24.48 3.59 3.06
CA HIS A 307 23.70 4.74 2.57
C HIS A 307 22.23 4.64 3.01
N ILE A 308 22.01 4.08 4.21
CA ILE A 308 20.78 4.25 4.99
C ILE A 308 20.88 5.61 5.69
N GLY A 309 19.81 6.42 5.61
CA GLY A 309 19.78 7.75 6.22
C GLY A 309 19.90 7.70 7.75
N GLU A 310 20.57 8.69 8.33
CA GLU A 310 20.80 8.81 9.79
C GLU A 310 19.49 8.91 10.60
N GLU A 311 18.39 9.30 9.94
CA GLU A 311 17.05 9.30 10.50
C GLU A 311 16.50 7.88 10.75
N VAL A 312 16.96 6.85 10.03
CA VAL A 312 16.37 5.50 10.09
C VAL A 312 16.54 4.85 11.46
N PRO A 313 17.71 4.84 12.14
CA PRO A 313 17.82 4.34 13.50
C PRO A 313 16.95 5.11 14.52
N VAL A 314 16.74 6.41 14.29
CA VAL A 314 15.88 7.26 15.15
C VAL A 314 14.41 6.92 14.93
N LEU A 315 13.98 6.74 13.68
CA LEU A 315 12.64 6.27 13.32
C LEU A 315 12.40 4.82 13.78
N GLU A 316 13.39 3.94 13.68
CA GLU A 316 13.32 2.57 14.22
C GLU A 316 13.17 2.63 15.74
N MET A 317 13.94 3.46 16.44
CA MET A 317 13.79 3.67 17.88
C MET A 317 12.40 4.20 18.25
N PHE A 318 11.86 5.17 17.50
CA PHE A 318 10.53 5.75 17.75
C PHE A 318 9.37 4.82 17.40
N THR A 319 9.53 3.93 16.42
CA THR A 319 8.51 2.95 16.03
C THR A 319 8.57 1.65 16.86
N ASN A 320 9.72 1.32 17.44
CA ASN A 320 9.91 0.17 18.35
C ASN A 320 9.91 0.56 19.83
N ILE A 321 9.50 1.79 20.18
CA ILE A 321 9.02 2.04 21.54
C ILE A 321 7.81 1.12 21.75
N TRP A 322 7.73 0.49 22.92
CA TRP A 322 6.67 -0.42 23.37
C TRP A 322 6.82 -1.88 22.90
N GLY A 323 6.93 -2.77 23.89
CA GLY A 323 7.03 -4.21 23.70
C GLY A 323 6.98 -4.95 25.05
N ALA A 324 6.44 -6.15 25.06
CA ALA A 324 5.97 -6.85 26.24
C ALA A 324 6.34 -8.32 26.20
N GLY A 325 6.84 -8.89 27.30
CA GLY A 325 6.94 -10.35 27.41
C GLY A 325 5.56 -10.99 27.57
N ALA A 326 5.38 -12.21 27.06
CA ALA A 326 4.11 -12.94 27.07
C ALA A 326 3.39 -12.97 28.44
N LYS A 327 4.13 -13.08 29.56
CA LYS A 327 3.55 -13.00 30.92
C LYS A 327 2.86 -11.66 31.21
N THR A 328 3.44 -10.55 30.76
CA THR A 328 2.87 -9.21 30.94
C THR A 328 1.65 -8.99 30.04
N ALA A 329 1.70 -9.50 28.81
CA ALA A 329 0.56 -9.50 27.90
C ALA A 329 -0.64 -10.28 28.49
N GLN A 330 -0.38 -11.44 29.11
CA GLN A 330 -1.39 -12.22 29.83
C GLN A 330 -2.02 -11.43 30.98
N MET A 331 -1.22 -10.68 31.76
CA MET A 331 -1.74 -9.83 32.86
C MET A 331 -2.62 -8.68 32.35
N TRP A 332 -2.32 -8.06 31.20
CA TRP A 332 -3.20 -7.05 30.59
C TRP A 332 -4.49 -7.65 30.05
N TYR A 333 -4.40 -8.80 29.38
CA TYR A 333 -5.57 -9.54 28.93
C TYR A 333 -6.50 -9.89 30.10
N GLN A 334 -5.96 -10.32 31.24
CA GLN A 334 -6.75 -10.57 32.46
C GLN A 334 -7.51 -9.33 32.95
N GLN A 335 -6.88 -8.15 32.96
CA GLN A 335 -7.56 -6.90 33.36
C GLN A 335 -8.71 -6.54 32.40
N VAL A 336 -8.55 -6.76 31.09
CA VAL A 336 -9.65 -6.58 30.13
C VAL A 336 -10.74 -7.64 30.34
N GLN A 337 -10.37 -8.91 30.48
CA GLN A 337 -11.31 -10.01 30.71
C GLN A 337 -12.15 -9.80 32.00
N GLU A 338 -11.52 -9.37 33.09
CA GLU A 338 -12.20 -9.02 34.34
C GLU A 338 -13.21 -7.88 34.15
N ALA A 339 -12.86 -6.83 33.38
CA ALA A 339 -13.79 -5.74 33.08
C ALA A 339 -14.93 -6.18 32.17
N VAL A 340 -14.66 -7.03 31.17
CA VAL A 340 -15.69 -7.60 30.28
C VAL A 340 -16.67 -8.48 31.06
N HIS A 341 -16.17 -9.37 31.92
CA HIS A 341 -17.01 -10.27 32.72
C HIS A 341 -17.76 -9.58 33.87
N ARG A 342 -17.41 -8.34 34.22
CA ARG A 342 -18.25 -7.45 35.04
C ARG A 342 -19.42 -6.85 34.28
N VAL A 343 -19.34 -6.77 32.94
CA VAL A 343 -20.46 -6.33 32.08
C VAL A 343 -21.40 -7.50 31.79
N ASP A 344 -20.85 -8.63 31.33
CA ASP A 344 -21.56 -9.91 31.19
C ASP A 344 -20.57 -11.07 31.20
N THR A 345 -20.82 -12.08 32.04
CA THR A 345 -20.02 -13.30 32.17
C THR A 345 -20.10 -14.24 30.96
N GLN A 346 -21.12 -14.09 30.10
CA GLN A 346 -21.29 -14.89 28.88
C GLN A 346 -20.52 -14.34 27.68
N LEU A 347 -19.91 -13.15 27.80
CA LEU A 347 -19.04 -12.59 26.77
C LEU A 347 -17.78 -13.45 26.58
N VAL A 348 -17.53 -13.79 25.32
CA VAL A 348 -16.31 -14.47 24.88
C VAL A 348 -15.24 -13.41 24.67
N VAL A 349 -14.08 -13.60 25.31
CA VAL A 349 -12.93 -12.70 25.25
C VAL A 349 -11.71 -13.48 24.79
N MET A 350 -11.01 -13.02 23.76
CA MET A 350 -9.90 -13.73 23.13
C MET A 350 -8.69 -12.81 22.93
N ALA A 351 -7.55 -13.20 23.51
CA ALA A 351 -6.27 -12.59 23.15
C ALA A 351 -5.89 -13.02 21.73
N CYS A 352 -5.49 -12.07 20.89
CA CYS A 352 -5.24 -12.23 19.47
C CYS A 352 -3.76 -11.93 19.12
N GLY A 353 -3.50 -11.53 17.88
CA GLY A 353 -2.22 -11.07 17.35
C GLY A 353 -1.01 -11.90 17.72
N SER A 354 0.09 -11.22 18.04
CA SER A 354 1.38 -11.85 18.32
C SER A 354 1.32 -12.83 19.50
N TYR A 355 0.48 -12.56 20.51
CA TYR A 355 0.25 -13.42 21.65
C TYR A 355 -0.40 -14.75 21.23
N ARG A 356 -1.50 -14.72 20.45
CA ARG A 356 -2.17 -15.95 19.98
C ARG A 356 -1.30 -16.77 19.03
N ARG A 357 -0.38 -16.14 18.29
CA ARG A 357 0.65 -16.83 17.49
C ARG A 357 1.82 -17.40 18.31
N GLY A 358 1.80 -17.28 19.64
CA GLY A 358 2.81 -17.88 20.53
C GLY A 358 4.15 -17.15 20.57
N LYS A 359 4.20 -15.86 20.23
CA LYS A 359 5.44 -15.07 20.36
C LYS A 359 5.84 -14.91 21.83
N SER A 360 7.15 -15.01 22.09
CA SER A 360 7.73 -14.72 23.41
C SER A 360 7.57 -13.24 23.81
N THR A 361 7.48 -12.35 22.82
CA THR A 361 7.25 -10.91 22.99
C THR A 361 6.18 -10.38 22.04
N CYS A 362 5.32 -9.49 22.55
CA CYS A 362 4.24 -8.79 21.84
C CYS A 362 4.55 -7.28 21.80
N GLY A 363 4.21 -6.56 20.74
CA GLY A 363 4.34 -5.09 20.73
C GLY A 363 3.23 -4.42 21.55
N ASP A 364 2.03 -4.85 21.21
CA ASP A 364 0.70 -4.51 21.71
C ASP A 364 0.02 -5.76 22.31
N VAL A 365 -1.17 -5.57 22.88
CA VAL A 365 -2.11 -6.66 23.15
C VAL A 365 -3.41 -6.41 22.39
N ASP A 366 -3.80 -7.42 21.63
CA ASP A 366 -5.00 -7.46 20.81
C ASP A 366 -6.08 -8.26 21.54
N VAL A 367 -7.24 -7.67 21.82
CA VAL A 367 -8.37 -8.34 22.48
C VAL A 367 -9.63 -8.29 21.63
N LEU A 368 -10.10 -9.47 21.20
CA LEU A 368 -11.37 -9.66 20.52
C LEU A 368 -12.45 -10.03 21.53
N ILE A 369 -13.62 -9.40 21.43
CA ILE A 369 -14.80 -9.65 22.26
C ILE A 369 -15.99 -9.96 21.35
N THR A 370 -16.81 -10.94 21.73
CA THR A 370 -18.11 -11.23 21.08
C THR A 370 -19.07 -11.84 22.10
N HIS A 371 -20.36 -11.92 21.76
CA HIS A 371 -21.35 -12.66 22.55
C HIS A 371 -22.06 -13.74 21.71
N PRO A 372 -22.18 -15.02 22.15
CA PRO A 372 -22.72 -16.12 21.34
C PRO A 372 -24.17 -15.97 20.83
N ASP A 373 -24.99 -15.12 21.46
CA ASP A 373 -26.37 -14.85 21.00
C ASP A 373 -26.45 -13.94 19.77
N GLY A 374 -25.33 -13.33 19.34
CA GLY A 374 -25.27 -12.39 18.23
C GLY A 374 -25.75 -10.97 18.54
N GLU A 375 -26.23 -10.68 19.76
CA GLU A 375 -26.92 -9.42 20.12
C GLU A 375 -26.33 -8.74 21.36
N SER A 376 -26.06 -9.47 22.44
CA SER A 376 -25.59 -8.89 23.73
C SER A 376 -24.16 -8.34 23.69
N HIS A 377 -23.50 -8.38 22.53
CA HIS A 377 -22.25 -7.64 22.27
C HIS A 377 -22.48 -6.13 22.10
N LYS A 378 -23.71 -5.70 21.72
CA LYS A 378 -24.05 -4.30 21.48
C LYS A 378 -23.96 -3.47 22.76
N GLY A 379 -23.30 -2.31 22.68
CA GLY A 379 -23.11 -1.42 23.83
C GLY A 379 -22.23 -1.96 24.98
N VAL A 380 -21.62 -3.13 24.83
CA VAL A 380 -20.59 -3.65 25.77
C VAL A 380 -19.37 -2.73 25.77
N PHE A 381 -18.99 -2.24 24.59
CA PHE A 381 -17.77 -1.51 24.34
C PHE A 381 -17.53 -0.35 25.31
N SER A 382 -18.47 0.61 25.36
CA SER A 382 -18.36 1.81 26.19
C SER A 382 -18.39 1.49 27.69
N LYS A 383 -19.09 0.42 28.09
CA LYS A 383 -19.12 -0.06 29.48
C LYS A 383 -17.76 -0.63 29.90
N VAL A 384 -17.14 -1.42 29.03
CA VAL A 384 -15.80 -2.01 29.27
C VAL A 384 -14.73 -0.93 29.35
N LEU A 385 -14.72 0.04 28.40
CA LEU A 385 -13.80 1.17 28.47
C LEU A 385 -13.99 1.97 29.76
N HIS A 386 -15.23 2.30 30.13
CA HIS A 386 -15.52 3.03 31.36
C HIS A 386 -14.93 2.35 32.60
N LEU A 387 -15.13 1.03 32.76
CA LEU A 387 -14.57 0.26 33.86
C LEU A 387 -13.03 0.25 33.87
N LEU A 388 -12.40 0.18 32.69
CA LEU A 388 -10.95 0.16 32.54
C LEU A 388 -10.29 1.54 32.75
N HIS A 389 -10.98 2.64 32.45
CA HIS A 389 -10.56 3.98 32.87
C HIS A 389 -10.76 4.19 34.38
N GLN A 390 -11.89 3.74 34.92
CA GLN A 390 -12.20 3.89 36.35
C GLN A 390 -11.20 3.16 37.26
N SER A 391 -10.65 2.03 36.80
CA SER A 391 -9.57 1.32 37.50
C SER A 391 -8.19 1.97 37.36
N GLY A 392 -8.05 3.00 36.51
CA GLY A 392 -6.77 3.60 36.13
C GLY A 392 -5.89 2.69 35.26
N PHE A 393 -6.47 1.63 34.68
CA PHE A 393 -5.75 0.70 33.81
C PHE A 393 -5.51 1.31 32.43
N LEU A 394 -6.52 1.95 31.83
CA LEU A 394 -6.35 2.80 30.65
C LEU A 394 -5.88 4.19 31.09
N THR A 395 -4.84 4.70 30.43
CA THR A 395 -4.23 5.99 30.75
C THR A 395 -4.47 7.03 29.66
N ASP A 396 -4.48 6.62 28.39
CA ASP A 396 -4.60 7.51 27.24
C ASP A 396 -5.32 6.82 26.07
N ASP A 397 -6.11 7.57 25.32
CA ASP A 397 -6.86 7.10 24.15
C ASP A 397 -6.21 7.61 22.87
N LEU A 398 -6.01 6.74 21.87
CA LEU A 398 -5.45 7.12 20.57
C LEU A 398 -6.54 7.19 19.49
N VAL A 399 -7.43 6.19 19.49
CA VAL A 399 -8.53 6.06 18.52
C VAL A 399 -9.75 5.48 19.22
N SER A 400 -10.85 6.23 19.19
CA SER A 400 -12.20 5.81 19.59
C SER A 400 -13.14 6.05 18.41
N HIS A 401 -13.24 5.07 17.49
CA HIS A 401 -14.16 5.17 16.35
C HIS A 401 -15.56 4.71 16.77
N GLU A 402 -16.44 5.69 16.98
CA GLU A 402 -17.88 5.50 17.10
C GLU A 402 -18.54 5.83 15.76
N GLU A 403 -19.09 4.83 15.09
CA GLU A 403 -19.96 5.02 13.91
C GLU A 403 -21.37 4.53 14.26
N ASN A 404 -22.37 5.36 14.00
CA ASN A 404 -23.80 5.05 14.24
C ASN A 404 -24.16 4.52 15.64
N GLY A 405 -23.32 4.80 16.65
CA GLY A 405 -23.49 4.30 18.03
C GLY A 405 -22.90 2.90 18.30
N GLU A 406 -22.31 2.24 17.30
CA GLU A 406 -21.59 0.97 17.45
C GLU A 406 -20.08 1.22 17.39
N GLN A 407 -19.47 1.44 18.56
CA GLN A 407 -18.02 1.51 18.69
C GLN A 407 -17.42 0.11 18.44
N LYS A 408 -16.76 -0.08 17.28
CA LYS A 408 -16.21 -1.39 16.89
C LYS A 408 -14.74 -1.59 17.26
N LYS A 409 -13.96 -0.50 17.34
CA LYS A 409 -12.51 -0.55 17.61
C LYS A 409 -12.03 0.57 18.53
N TYR A 410 -11.15 0.19 19.45
CA TYR A 410 -10.42 1.04 20.36
C TYR A 410 -8.93 0.78 20.17
N MET A 411 -8.18 1.87 20.14
CA MET A 411 -6.73 1.84 20.21
C MET A 411 -6.31 2.81 21.30
N GLY A 412 -5.66 2.31 22.34
CA GLY A 412 -5.26 3.15 23.47
C GLY A 412 -3.97 2.69 24.13
N ILE A 413 -3.73 3.26 25.30
CA ILE A 413 -2.59 3.03 26.16
C ILE A 413 -3.07 2.54 27.52
N CYS A 414 -2.52 1.41 27.98
CA CYS A 414 -2.76 0.85 29.30
C CYS A 414 -1.48 0.75 30.13
N ARG A 415 -1.64 0.60 31.45
CA ARG A 415 -0.54 0.31 32.39
C ARG A 415 -1.05 -0.52 33.55
N LEU A 416 -0.28 -1.56 33.93
CA LEU A 416 -0.58 -2.32 35.16
C LEU A 416 -0.40 -1.47 36.42
N PRO A 417 -1.12 -1.77 37.50
CA PRO A 417 -0.82 -1.20 38.82
C PRO A 417 0.64 -1.46 39.24
N GLY A 418 1.30 -0.42 39.74
CA GLY A 418 2.65 -0.49 40.33
C GLY A 418 3.64 0.55 39.76
N PRO A 419 4.58 1.05 40.57
CA PRO A 419 5.43 2.20 40.21
C PRO A 419 6.45 1.90 39.09
N SER A 420 6.80 0.63 38.87
CA SER A 420 7.74 0.19 37.84
C SER A 420 7.07 -0.28 36.54
N GLN A 421 5.74 -0.22 36.46
CA GLN A 421 5.00 -0.67 35.28
C GLN A 421 5.10 0.36 34.16
N ARG A 422 5.32 -0.13 32.94
CA ARG A 422 5.45 0.70 31.74
C ARG A 422 4.11 0.76 31.01
N HIS A 423 3.77 1.92 30.45
CA HIS A 423 2.64 2.10 29.53
C HIS A 423 2.77 1.20 28.30
N ARG A 424 1.67 0.78 27.68
CA ARG A 424 1.64 -0.18 26.56
C ARG A 424 0.43 0.04 25.67
N ARG A 425 0.56 -0.35 24.41
CA ARG A 425 -0.55 -0.34 23.45
C ARG A 425 -1.51 -1.50 23.74
N LEU A 426 -2.80 -1.16 23.76
CA LEU A 426 -3.91 -2.10 23.87
C LEU A 426 -4.91 -1.77 22.76
N ASP A 427 -5.29 -2.80 21.99
CA ASP A 427 -6.35 -2.72 21.01
C ASP A 427 -7.49 -3.66 21.40
N ILE A 428 -8.71 -3.13 21.40
CA ILE A 428 -9.94 -3.88 21.71
C ILE A 428 -10.87 -3.74 20.51
N ILE A 429 -11.41 -4.88 20.05
CA ILE A 429 -12.50 -4.92 19.08
C ILE A 429 -13.66 -5.75 19.63
N VAL A 430 -14.88 -5.27 19.41
CA VAL A 430 -16.12 -6.02 19.70
C VAL A 430 -16.81 -6.28 18.37
N VAL A 431 -17.21 -7.53 18.13
CA VAL A 431 -17.86 -7.95 16.87
C VAL A 431 -19.14 -8.75 17.15
N PRO A 432 -20.11 -8.78 16.23
CA PRO A 432 -21.22 -9.73 16.27
C PRO A 432 -20.71 -11.16 16.05
N TYR A 433 -21.40 -12.15 16.62
CA TYR A 433 -20.95 -13.54 16.58
C TYR A 433 -20.82 -14.13 15.17
N ALA A 434 -21.64 -13.65 14.23
CA ALA A 434 -21.57 -14.06 12.83
C ALA A 434 -20.25 -13.67 12.13
N GLU A 435 -19.54 -12.66 12.64
CA GLU A 435 -18.24 -12.20 12.11
C GLU A 435 -17.05 -12.81 12.88
N PHE A 436 -17.30 -13.49 14.01
CA PHE A 436 -16.26 -13.89 14.98
C PHE A 436 -15.13 -14.71 14.36
N ALA A 437 -15.43 -15.63 13.44
CA ALA A 437 -14.40 -16.44 12.77
C ALA A 437 -13.46 -15.59 11.88
N CYS A 438 -14.03 -14.66 11.09
CA CYS A 438 -13.27 -13.77 10.22
C CYS A 438 -12.48 -12.74 11.04
N ALA A 439 -13.07 -12.20 12.09
CA ALA A 439 -12.43 -11.24 13.00
C ALA A 439 -11.29 -11.89 13.78
N LEU A 440 -11.48 -13.12 14.29
CA LEU A 440 -10.45 -13.89 14.98
C LEU A 440 -9.28 -14.22 14.05
N LEU A 441 -9.56 -14.65 12.81
CA LEU A 441 -8.54 -14.93 11.80
C LEU A 441 -7.72 -13.67 11.47
N TYR A 442 -8.42 -12.57 11.18
CA TYR A 442 -7.82 -11.26 10.91
C TYR A 442 -6.93 -10.79 12.06
N PHE A 443 -7.49 -10.73 13.27
CA PHE A 443 -6.80 -10.12 14.40
C PHE A 443 -5.68 -11.03 14.95
N THR A 444 -5.73 -12.34 14.67
CA THR A 444 -4.59 -13.25 14.90
C THR A 444 -3.42 -12.99 13.96
N GLY A 445 -3.70 -12.69 12.69
CA GLY A 445 -2.68 -12.48 11.67
C GLY A 445 -1.82 -13.74 11.40
N SER A 446 -0.56 -13.60 10.99
CA SER A 446 0.20 -12.36 10.76
C SER A 446 -0.35 -11.49 9.62
N ALA A 447 0.11 -10.23 9.52
CA ALA A 447 -0.29 -9.33 8.44
C ALA A 447 0.05 -9.89 7.03
N HIS A 448 1.19 -10.58 6.87
CA HIS A 448 1.53 -11.24 5.61
C HIS A 448 0.64 -12.46 5.33
N PHE A 449 0.34 -13.24 6.37
CA PHE A 449 -0.59 -14.37 6.27
C PHE A 449 -1.99 -13.91 5.81
N ASN A 450 -2.56 -12.88 6.45
CA ASN A 450 -3.85 -12.29 6.08
C ASN A 450 -3.85 -11.82 4.62
N ARG A 451 -2.81 -11.09 4.19
CA ARG A 451 -2.69 -10.65 2.79
C ARG A 451 -2.62 -11.81 1.80
N SER A 452 -1.95 -12.91 2.16
CA SER A 452 -1.95 -14.14 1.35
C SER A 452 -3.35 -14.78 1.28
N MET A 453 -4.09 -14.84 2.40
CA MET A 453 -5.48 -15.34 2.43
C MET A 453 -6.40 -14.50 1.54
N ARG A 454 -6.34 -13.16 1.67
CA ARG A 454 -7.13 -12.22 0.87
C ARG A 454 -6.83 -12.32 -0.63
N ALA A 455 -5.55 -12.46 -0.99
CA ALA A 455 -5.14 -12.66 -2.38
C ALA A 455 -5.62 -14.01 -2.95
N LEU A 456 -5.51 -15.10 -2.18
CA LEU A 456 -6.07 -16.40 -2.55
C LEU A 456 -7.59 -16.31 -2.77
N ALA A 457 -8.33 -15.70 -1.85
CA ALA A 457 -9.76 -15.47 -1.98
C ALA A 457 -10.10 -14.73 -3.29
N LYS A 458 -9.34 -13.67 -3.62
CA LYS A 458 -9.51 -12.90 -4.86
C LYS A 458 -9.34 -13.75 -6.12
N THR A 459 -8.45 -14.75 -6.12
CA THR A 459 -8.33 -15.71 -7.26
C THR A 459 -9.53 -16.65 -7.42
N LYS A 460 -10.29 -16.88 -6.34
CA LYS A 460 -11.46 -17.76 -6.29
C LYS A 460 -12.78 -17.02 -6.47
N GLN A 461 -12.75 -15.79 -6.98
CA GLN A 461 -13.92 -14.90 -7.06
C GLN A 461 -14.59 -14.67 -5.68
N MET A 462 -13.77 -14.65 -4.62
CA MET A 462 -14.19 -14.38 -3.24
C MET A 462 -13.60 -13.05 -2.75
N SER A 463 -13.99 -12.60 -1.57
CA SER A 463 -13.39 -11.49 -0.82
C SER A 463 -13.39 -11.87 0.65
N LEU A 464 -12.27 -11.64 1.34
CA LEU A 464 -12.13 -11.93 2.77
C LEU A 464 -11.79 -10.63 3.50
N SER A 465 -12.67 -10.17 4.37
CA SER A 465 -12.40 -9.07 5.31
C SER A 465 -12.28 -9.61 6.74
N GLU A 466 -12.11 -8.70 7.70
CA GLU A 466 -12.34 -8.93 9.12
C GLU A 466 -13.81 -9.29 9.43
N HIS A 467 -14.76 -8.84 8.62
CA HIS A 467 -16.20 -9.06 8.82
C HIS A 467 -16.66 -10.41 8.22
N SER A 468 -16.32 -10.71 6.97
CA SER A 468 -16.86 -11.88 6.28
C SER A 468 -15.95 -12.45 5.19
N LEU A 469 -16.23 -13.70 4.81
CA LEU A 469 -15.80 -14.29 3.55
C LEU A 469 -17.00 -14.29 2.58
N ASN A 470 -16.94 -13.52 1.50
CA ASN A 470 -17.99 -13.46 0.49
C ASN A 470 -17.62 -14.29 -0.75
N CYS A 471 -18.60 -14.97 -1.36
CA CYS A 471 -18.48 -15.66 -2.65
C CYS A 471 -19.19 -14.91 -3.79
N ALA A 472 -19.00 -15.34 -5.04
CA ALA A 472 -19.59 -14.72 -6.23
C ALA A 472 -19.25 -13.21 -6.39
N VAL A 473 -18.03 -12.83 -5.98
CA VAL A 473 -17.53 -11.45 -6.01
C VAL A 473 -17.02 -11.10 -7.41
N VAL A 474 -17.83 -10.37 -8.17
CA VAL A 474 -17.46 -9.90 -9.52
C VAL A 474 -16.51 -8.71 -9.43
N ARG A 475 -15.38 -8.79 -10.14
CA ARG A 475 -14.40 -7.70 -10.24
C ARG A 475 -14.06 -7.38 -11.69
N GLN A 476 -13.93 -6.10 -12.03
CA GLN A 476 -13.45 -5.63 -13.33
C GLN A 476 -12.23 -4.73 -13.13
N ARG A 477 -11.12 -5.00 -13.84
CA ARG A 477 -9.84 -4.29 -13.68
C ARG A 477 -9.36 -4.18 -12.22
N GLY A 478 -9.67 -5.18 -11.40
CA GLY A 478 -9.34 -5.24 -9.97
C GLY A 478 -10.33 -4.55 -9.03
N VAL A 479 -11.27 -3.74 -9.53
CA VAL A 479 -12.32 -3.07 -8.74
C VAL A 479 -13.48 -4.05 -8.49
N LYS A 480 -13.98 -4.09 -7.26
CA LYS A 480 -15.15 -4.87 -6.85
C LYS A 480 -16.42 -4.19 -7.38
N LEU A 481 -17.14 -4.85 -8.28
CA LEU A 481 -18.41 -4.37 -8.84
C LEU A 481 -19.63 -5.00 -8.16
N VAL A 482 -19.49 -6.26 -7.73
CA VAL A 482 -20.52 -6.98 -6.97
C VAL A 482 -19.86 -7.48 -5.69
N ALA A 483 -20.43 -7.13 -4.53
CA ALA A 483 -19.86 -7.46 -3.23
C ALA A 483 -19.90 -8.95 -2.87
N GLY A 484 -20.74 -9.72 -3.59
CA GLY A 484 -20.96 -11.14 -3.37
C GLY A 484 -21.88 -11.42 -2.17
N THR A 485 -22.11 -12.71 -1.90
CA THR A 485 -22.93 -13.16 -0.77
C THR A 485 -22.00 -13.68 0.35
N PRO A 486 -22.24 -13.33 1.63
CA PRO A 486 -21.44 -13.87 2.73
C PRO A 486 -21.64 -15.38 2.87
N LEU A 487 -20.53 -16.10 3.04
CA LEU A 487 -20.49 -17.52 3.35
C LEU A 487 -20.59 -17.75 4.86
N HIS A 488 -21.29 -18.81 5.24
CA HIS A 488 -21.39 -19.23 6.63
C HIS A 488 -20.02 -19.70 7.14
N THR A 489 -19.52 -19.03 8.18
CA THR A 489 -18.18 -19.24 8.78
C THR A 489 -18.29 -19.12 10.30
N LEU A 490 -18.65 -20.22 10.97
CA LEU A 490 -18.76 -20.31 12.44
C LEU A 490 -17.37 -20.44 13.09
N THR A 491 -16.43 -21.07 12.40
CA THR A 491 -15.07 -21.30 12.91
C THR A 491 -14.00 -20.82 11.93
N GLU A 492 -12.78 -20.61 12.42
CA GLU A 492 -11.64 -20.33 11.53
C GLU A 492 -11.46 -21.45 10.47
N LYS A 493 -11.77 -22.72 10.80
CA LYS A 493 -11.57 -23.86 9.88
C LYS A 493 -12.45 -23.73 8.63
N ASP A 494 -13.69 -23.28 8.79
CA ASP A 494 -14.65 -23.08 7.71
C ASP A 494 -14.10 -22.10 6.66
N VAL A 495 -13.39 -21.05 7.10
CA VAL A 495 -12.74 -20.08 6.19
C VAL A 495 -11.64 -20.75 5.34
N PHE A 496 -10.86 -21.67 5.93
CA PHE A 496 -9.83 -22.42 5.18
C PHE A 496 -10.46 -23.46 4.24
N GLU A 497 -11.56 -24.10 4.64
CA GLU A 497 -12.31 -25.06 3.84
C GLU A 497 -12.93 -24.40 2.59
N HIS A 498 -13.63 -23.28 2.74
CA HIS A 498 -14.16 -22.48 1.61
C HIS A 498 -13.04 -22.01 0.68
N LEU A 499 -11.86 -21.66 1.23
CA LEU A 499 -10.68 -21.32 0.44
C LEU A 499 -9.95 -22.54 -0.14
N GLY A 500 -10.33 -23.76 0.21
CA GLY A 500 -9.75 -25.01 -0.29
C GLY A 500 -8.27 -25.18 0.04
N ILE A 501 -7.87 -24.86 1.28
CA ILE A 501 -6.51 -25.02 1.79
C ILE A 501 -6.50 -25.73 3.16
N PRO A 502 -5.42 -26.43 3.54
CA PRO A 502 -5.32 -27.04 4.87
C PRO A 502 -5.38 -25.97 5.97
N TYR A 503 -6.17 -26.21 7.02
CA TYR A 503 -6.20 -25.36 8.21
C TYR A 503 -4.80 -25.24 8.83
N ARG A 504 -4.49 -24.05 9.36
CA ARG A 504 -3.21 -23.73 10.02
C ARG A 504 -3.46 -23.24 11.43
N GLU A 505 -2.76 -23.82 12.39
CA GLU A 505 -2.83 -23.35 13.78
C GLU A 505 -2.20 -21.96 13.92
N PRO A 506 -2.61 -21.12 14.89
CA PRO A 506 -2.12 -19.75 15.00
C PRO A 506 -0.59 -19.59 15.01
N HIS A 507 0.13 -20.54 15.63
CA HIS A 507 1.60 -20.55 15.67
C HIS A 507 2.26 -20.91 14.33
N GLU A 508 1.49 -21.44 13.37
CA GLU A 508 1.90 -21.71 11.99
C GLU A 508 1.60 -20.53 11.03
N ARG A 509 1.04 -19.41 11.53
CA ARG A 509 0.65 -18.24 10.72
C ARG A 509 1.65 -17.10 10.78
N ASP A 510 2.85 -17.33 11.32
CA ASP A 510 3.87 -16.30 11.55
C ASP A 510 4.84 -16.18 10.36
N TRP A 511 4.40 -15.38 9.38
CA TRP A 511 5.03 -15.23 8.08
C TRP A 511 5.61 -13.84 7.87
#